data_AF-A0A314KQZ9-F1
#
_entry.id   AF-A0A314KQZ9-F1
#
_cell.length_a   1.000
_cell.length_b   1.000
_cell.length_c   1.000
_cell.angle_alpha   90.00
_cell.angle_beta   90.00
_cell.angle_gamma   90.00
#
_symmetry.space_group_name_H-M   'P 1'
#
loop_
_entity.id
_entity.type
_entity.pdbx_description
1 polymer ?
#
loop_
_entity_poly.entity_id
_entity_poly.type
_entity_poly.pdbx_seq_one_letter_code
_entity_poly.pdbx_strand_id
1 'polypeptide(L)'
;MVRQKDPFSTVYALFGSENVWSKENIQEIAHGIELSNVNFLWVLRFLGSEVEQLLPDGFLNRVKEKGWLFRVGTSCQNHEAHNHWQILESLWLEFCS
;
A
#
# COMPACT_ATOMS: atom_id res chain seq x y z
N MET A 1 -2.79 5.18 18.44
CA MET A 1 -2.58 3.94 19.21
C MET A 1 -2.58 2.80 18.21
N VAL A 2 -1.41 2.33 17.76
CA VAL A 2 -1.32 1.21 16.81
C VAL A 2 -1.47 -0.07 17.63
N ARG A 3 -2.44 -0.93 17.31
CA ARG A 3 -2.51 -2.27 17.91
C ARG A 3 -1.36 -3.08 17.34
N GLN A 4 -0.47 -3.56 18.22
CA GLN A 4 0.56 -4.53 17.88
C GLN A 4 -0.13 -5.74 17.23
N LYS A 5 0.34 -6.14 16.04
CA LYS A 5 -0.21 -7.27 15.29
C LYS A 5 0.60 -8.51 15.61
N ASP A 6 -0.03 -9.69 15.59
CA ASP A 6 0.67 -10.95 15.82
C ASP A 6 1.77 -11.14 14.76
N PRO A 7 2.94 -11.68 15.14
CA PRO A 7 4.01 -11.98 14.19
C PRO A 7 3.50 -12.81 13.01
N PHE A 8 3.94 -12.48 11.78
CA PHE A 8 3.53 -13.17 10.54
C PHE A 8 2.03 -13.08 10.18
N SER A 9 1.24 -12.24 10.86
CA SER A 9 -0.19 -12.07 10.56
C SER A 9 -0.50 -10.98 9.51
N THR A 10 0.54 -10.39 8.91
CA THR A 10 0.42 -9.25 7.99
C THR A 10 0.91 -9.63 6.59
N VAL A 11 0.05 -9.45 5.60
CA VAL A 11 0.39 -9.57 4.18
C VAL A 11 1.02 -8.27 3.69
N TYR A 12 2.20 -8.36 3.10
CA TYR A 12 2.87 -7.22 2.49
C TYR A 12 2.72 -7.27 0.98
N ALA A 13 2.01 -6.28 0.45
CA ALA A 13 1.80 -6.13 -0.98
C ALA A 13 2.70 -5.00 -1.49
N LEU A 14 3.85 -5.37 -2.03
CA LEU A 14 4.72 -4.49 -2.79
C LEU A 14 4.69 -4.86 -4.26
N PHE A 15 4.22 -3.94 -5.07
CA PHE A 15 4.36 -4.02 -6.51
C PHE A 15 5.51 -3.07 -6.86
N GLY A 16 6.63 -3.63 -7.31
CA GLY A 16 7.92 -2.95 -7.52
C GLY A 16 7.86 -1.65 -8.34
N SER A 17 9.01 -0.99 -8.49
CA SER A 17 9.11 0.40 -8.97
C SER A 17 8.60 0.68 -10.39
N GLU A 18 8.40 -0.35 -11.21
CA GLU A 18 8.14 -0.19 -12.65
C GLU A 18 6.66 -0.25 -13.04
N ASN A 19 5.76 -0.63 -12.12
CA ASN A 19 4.35 -0.83 -12.46
C ASN A 19 3.48 0.36 -12.05
N VAL A 20 3.04 1.12 -13.04
CA VAL A 20 1.91 2.04 -12.90
C VAL A 20 0.64 1.25 -13.22
N TRP A 21 -0.18 1.01 -12.20
CA TRP A 21 -1.40 0.23 -12.34
C TRP A 21 -2.55 1.12 -12.85
N SER A 22 -3.41 0.56 -13.71
CA SER A 22 -4.67 1.22 -14.05
C SER A 22 -5.59 1.28 -12.83
N LYS A 23 -6.59 2.17 -12.88
CA LYS A 23 -7.58 2.32 -11.81
C LYS A 23 -8.27 0.99 -11.49
N GLU A 24 -8.63 0.23 -12.53
CA GLU A 24 -9.33 -1.05 -12.41
C GLU A 24 -8.49 -2.05 -11.61
N ASN A 25 -7.19 -2.17 -11.92
CA ASN A 25 -6.32 -3.08 -11.18
C ASN A 25 -6.15 -2.66 -9.71
N ILE A 26 -6.07 -1.36 -9.43
CA ILE A 26 -6.01 -0.84 -8.05
C ILE A 26 -7.28 -1.21 -7.29
N GLN A 27 -8.45 -1.10 -7.93
CA GLN A 27 -9.73 -1.47 -7.34
C GLN A 27 -9.84 -2.98 -7.08
N GLU A 28 -9.37 -3.82 -7.99
CA GLU A 28 -9.34 -5.28 -7.79
C GLU A 28 -8.42 -5.68 -6.63
N ILE A 29 -7.25 -5.06 -6.50
CA ILE A 29 -6.35 -5.29 -5.37
C ILE A 29 -7.01 -4.84 -4.06
N ALA A 30 -7.64 -3.67 -4.04
CA ALA A 30 -8.37 -3.18 -2.88
C ALA A 30 -9.49 -4.15 -2.48
N HIS A 31 -10.22 -4.69 -3.46
CA HIS A 31 -11.25 -5.69 -3.20
C HIS A 31 -10.68 -7.00 -2.64
N GLY A 32 -9.56 -7.49 -3.19
CA GLY A 32 -8.85 -8.66 -2.68
C GLY A 32 -8.38 -8.48 -1.24
N ILE A 33 -7.85 -7.30 -0.90
CA ILE A 33 -7.46 -6.97 0.48
C ILE A 33 -8.66 -7.03 1.42
N GLU A 34 -9.79 -6.42 1.04
CA GLU A 34 -11.01 -6.44 1.85
C GLU A 34 -11.53 -7.88 2.07
N LEU A 35 -11.63 -8.67 1.01
CA LEU A 35 -12.12 -10.04 1.06
C LEU A 35 -11.21 -10.96 1.89
N SER A 36 -9.89 -10.74 1.83
CA SER A 36 -8.93 -11.55 2.57
C SER A 36 -9.05 -11.37 4.09
N ASN A 37 -9.55 -10.21 4.55
CA ASN A 37 -9.71 -9.86 5.98
C ASN A 37 -8.42 -9.98 6.82
N VAL A 38 -7.26 -10.08 6.16
CA VAL A 38 -5.94 -10.16 6.76
C VAL A 38 -5.44 -8.77 7.17
N ASN A 39 -4.43 -8.73 8.04
CA ASN A 39 -3.70 -7.48 8.21
C ASN A 39 -2.86 -7.23 6.97
N PHE A 40 -2.71 -5.98 6.54
CA PHE A 40 -1.94 -5.70 5.35
C PHE A 40 -1.10 -4.43 5.49
N LEU A 41 -0.02 -4.41 4.71
CA LEU A 41 0.75 -3.22 4.43
C LEU A 41 0.85 -3.11 2.91
N TRP A 42 0.22 -2.09 2.34
CA TRP A 42 0.16 -1.88 0.90
C TRP A 42 0.82 -0.56 0.54
N VAL A 43 1.83 -0.62 -0.31
CA VAL A 43 2.48 0.58 -0.87
C VAL A 43 1.93 0.80 -2.27
N LEU A 44 1.10 1.83 -2.42
CA LEU A 44 0.42 2.17 -3.66
C LEU A 44 1.14 3.33 -4.36
N ARG A 45 1.68 3.04 -5.54
CA ARG A 45 2.24 4.02 -6.46
C ARG A 45 1.17 4.44 -7.47
N PHE A 46 1.01 5.73 -7.68
CA PHE A 46 0.06 6.27 -8.65
C PHE A 46 0.60 7.51 -9.36
N LEU A 47 0.10 7.74 -10.57
CA LEU A 47 0.31 8.96 -11.33
C LEU A 47 -0.91 9.87 -11.12
N GLY A 48 -0.72 11.00 -10.45
CA GLY A 48 -1.78 11.96 -10.18
C GLY A 48 -1.77 12.48 -8.75
N SER A 49 -2.74 13.32 -8.43
CA SER A 49 -2.84 14.01 -7.14
C SER A 49 -3.77 13.32 -6.14
N GLU A 50 -4.69 12.45 -6.58
CA GLU A 50 -5.77 11.95 -5.70
C GLU A 50 -5.92 10.42 -5.76
N VAL A 51 -5.25 9.73 -4.82
CA VAL A 51 -5.34 8.27 -4.67
C VAL A 51 -6.74 7.83 -4.22
N GLU A 52 -7.47 8.68 -3.50
CA GLU A 52 -8.83 8.43 -3.03
C GLU A 52 -9.78 8.14 -4.20
N GLN A 53 -9.57 8.79 -5.35
CA GLN A 53 -10.37 8.55 -6.57
C GLN A 53 -10.08 7.20 -7.24
N LEU A 54 -8.93 6.58 -6.91
CA LEU A 54 -8.51 5.30 -7.45
C LEU A 54 -9.00 4.12 -6.60
N LEU A 55 -9.32 4.38 -5.34
CA LEU A 55 -9.80 3.35 -4.41
C LEU A 55 -11.32 3.20 -4.49
N PRO A 56 -11.87 2.03 -4.11
CA PRO A 56 -13.31 1.88 -3.92
C PRO A 56 -13.83 2.83 -2.84
N ASP A 57 -15.05 3.35 -3.02
CA ASP A 57 -15.67 4.26 -2.06
C ASP A 57 -15.71 3.64 -0.66
N GLY A 58 -15.23 4.39 0.33
CA GLY A 58 -15.19 3.96 1.73
C GLY A 58 -14.15 2.89 2.06
N PHE A 59 -13.28 2.48 1.11
CA PHE A 59 -12.23 1.48 1.35
C PHE A 59 -11.40 1.81 2.58
N LEU A 60 -10.83 3.01 2.65
CA LEU A 60 -9.98 3.47 3.76
C LEU A 60 -10.67 3.35 5.13
N ASN A 61 -11.98 3.60 5.18
CA ASN A 61 -12.76 3.49 6.42
C ASN A 61 -12.95 2.02 6.84
N ARG A 62 -13.14 1.12 5.88
CA ARG A 62 -13.29 -0.33 6.13
C ARG A 62 -11.99 -0.97 6.60
N VAL A 63 -10.86 -0.53 6.06
CA VAL A 63 -9.55 -1.15 6.33
C VAL A 63 -8.73 -0.50 7.45
N LYS A 64 -9.19 0.63 8.01
CA LYS A 64 -8.45 1.44 9.01
C LYS A 64 -7.90 0.69 10.23
N GLU A 65 -8.51 -0.42 10.61
CA GLU A 65 -8.08 -1.24 11.77
C GLU A 65 -7.23 -2.46 11.38
N LYS A 66 -7.14 -2.74 10.08
CA LYS A 66 -6.52 -3.94 9.52
C LYS A 66 -5.13 -3.68 9.00
N GLY A 67 -4.88 -2.51 8.43
CA GLY A 67 -3.62 -2.28 7.74
C GLY A 67 -3.32 -0.84 7.43
N TRP A 68 -2.20 -0.65 6.74
CA TRP A 68 -1.69 0.65 6.35
C TRP A 68 -1.59 0.72 4.83
N LEU A 69 -2.01 1.87 4.27
CA LEU A 69 -1.83 2.21 2.88
C LEU A 69 -0.81 3.35 2.78
N PHE A 70 0.38 3.06 2.26
CA PHE A 70 1.39 4.06 1.96
C PHE A 70 1.24 4.53 0.52
N ARG A 71 1.24 5.85 0.35
CA ARG A 71 1.00 6.52 -0.93
C ARG A 71 2.32 7.03 -1.46
N VAL A 72 2.66 6.66 -2.69
CA VAL A 72 3.82 7.22 -3.38
C VAL A 72 3.40 7.89 -4.66
N GLY A 73 3.29 9.22 -4.61
CA GLY A 73 3.03 10.05 -5.77
C GLY A 73 4.28 10.17 -6.61
N THR A 74 4.17 9.90 -7.91
CA THR A 74 5.26 10.11 -8.88
C THR A 74 5.00 11.38 -9.68
N SER A 75 5.13 12.55 -9.04
CA SER A 75 5.02 13.84 -9.75
C SER A 75 6.23 14.13 -10.65
N CYS A 76 7.32 13.37 -10.48
CA CYS A 76 8.56 13.55 -11.22
C CYS A 76 8.96 12.21 -11.85
N GLN A 77 8.75 12.05 -13.16
CA GLN A 77 9.50 11.04 -13.90
C GLN A 77 10.94 11.55 -14.00
N ASN A 78 11.82 11.21 -13.07
CA ASN A 78 13.27 11.21 -13.26
C ASN A 78 13.99 10.48 -12.10
N HIS A 79 14.60 9.34 -12.43
CA HIS A 79 15.78 8.71 -11.81
C HIS A 79 15.87 8.40 -10.30
N GLU A 80 14.90 8.70 -9.43
CA GLU A 80 15.04 8.41 -7.98
C GLU A 80 14.42 7.08 -7.50
N ALA A 81 14.44 6.04 -8.33
CA ALA A 81 13.97 4.70 -7.91
C ALA A 81 14.85 4.05 -6.82
N HIS A 82 16.08 4.54 -6.62
CA HIS A 82 17.08 3.94 -5.74
C HIS A 82 16.76 4.05 -4.23
N ASN A 83 15.94 5.04 -3.83
CA ASN A 83 15.61 5.28 -2.41
C ASN A 83 14.34 4.55 -1.94
N HIS A 84 13.59 3.93 -2.86
CA HIS A 84 12.37 3.20 -2.51
C HIS A 84 12.66 1.99 -1.63
N TRP A 85 13.71 1.22 -1.92
CA TRP A 85 14.02 -0.01 -1.19
C TRP A 85 14.40 0.25 0.28
N GLN A 86 15.08 1.35 0.59
CA GLN A 86 15.46 1.66 1.98
C GLN A 86 14.26 2.05 2.86
N ILE A 87 13.25 2.73 2.28
CA ILE A 87 12.00 3.02 2.98
C ILE A 87 11.24 1.72 3.24
N LEU A 88 11.21 0.82 2.26
CA LEU A 88 10.53 -0.46 2.36
C LEU A 88 11.21 -1.41 3.36
N GLU A 89 12.54 -1.42 3.41
CA GLU A 89 13.30 -2.17 4.42
C GLU A 89 13.07 -1.63 5.84
N SER A 90 13.03 -0.30 5.99
CA SER A 90 12.76 0.34 7.29
C SER A 90 11.34 0.05 7.78
N LEU A 91 10.34 0.17 6.90
CA LEU A 91 8.95 -0.18 7.20
C LEU A 91 8.78 -1.69 7.46
N TRP A 92 9.48 -2.54 6.73
CA TRP A 92 9.44 -3.98 6.97
C TRP A 92 10.00 -4.35 8.35
N LEU A 93 11.14 -3.78 8.73
CA LEU A 93 11.76 -4.01 10.04
C LEU A 93 10.91 -3.49 11.19
N GLU A 94 10.19 -2.38 11.01
CA GLU A 94 9.36 -1.80 12.06
C GLU A 94 8.01 -2.54 12.24
N PHE A 95 7.46 -3.14 11.18
CA PHE A 95 6.10 -3.71 11.20
C PHE A 95 6.04 -5.24 11.22
N CYS A 96 7.10 -5.94 10.81
CA CYS A 96 7.17 -7.40 10.81
C CYS A 96 8.04 -7.98 11.95
N SER A 97 8.68 -7.13 12.75
CA SER A 97 9.48 -7.51 13.93
C SER A 97 8.68 -7.58 15.22
#